data_AF-A0A1M6WQB6-F1
#
_entry.id   AF-A0A1M6WQB6-F1
#
_cell.length_a   1.000
_cell.length_b   1.000
_cell.length_c   1.000
_cell.angle_alpha   90.00
_cell.angle_beta   90.00
_cell.angle_gamma   90.00
#
_symmetry.space_group_name_H-M   'P 1'
#
loop_
_entity.id
_entity.type
_entity.pdbx_description
1 polymer ?
#
loop_
_entity_poly.entity_id
_entity_poly.type
_entity_poly.pdbx_seq_one_letter_code
_entity_poly.pdbx_strand_id
1 'polypeptide(L)'
;MEKLGKMTDAGRAVLSDMSEKGFVMDADVLAALQADKKAWHYFLTFPVLYQRIRIDTVQIKKKNPKVFRFRLQKLIENSRNGVMYGEWNDNGRLSY
;
A
#
# COMPACT_ATOMS: atom_id res chain seq x y z
N MET A 1 11.94 5.86 27.84
CA MET A 1 10.76 4.98 27.61
C MET A 1 10.59 4.83 26.11
N GLU A 2 11.24 3.82 25.53
CA GLU A 2 11.17 3.51 24.10
C GLU A 2 10.02 2.53 23.89
N LYS A 3 8.88 3.00 23.39
CA LYS A 3 7.78 2.11 22.98
C LYS A 3 8.08 1.57 21.60
N LEU A 4 8.74 0.40 21.61
CA LEU A 4 8.93 -0.50 20.48
C LEU A 4 7.58 -0.76 19.79
N GLY A 5 7.34 -0.03 18.69
CA GLY A 5 6.17 -0.18 17.85
C GLY A 5 6.23 -1.48 17.08
N LYS A 6 5.72 -2.56 17.67
CA LYS A 6 5.31 -3.84 17.08
C LYS A 6 5.73 -4.09 15.63
N MET A 7 7.04 -4.31 15.44
CA MET A 7 7.58 -4.92 14.24
C MET A 7 7.31 -6.43 14.36
N THR A 8 6.25 -6.92 13.72
CA THR A 8 5.99 -8.35 13.64
C THR A 8 6.98 -8.99 12.69
N ASP A 9 7.43 -10.22 12.95
CA ASP A 9 8.40 -10.93 12.08
C ASP A 9 7.92 -11.11 10.64
N ALA A 10 6.60 -11.01 10.41
CA ALA A 10 6.01 -10.95 9.07
C ALA A 10 6.39 -9.69 8.27
N GLY A 11 6.83 -8.61 8.94
CA GLY A 11 7.33 -7.40 8.30
C GLY A 11 8.83 -7.44 7.96
N ARG A 12 9.61 -8.35 8.57
CA ARG A 12 11.04 -8.55 8.26
C ARG A 12 11.26 -9.51 7.09
N ALA A 13 10.40 -10.51 6.94
CA ALA A 13 10.60 -11.60 5.98
C ALA A 13 10.05 -11.31 4.56
N VAL A 14 9.40 -10.17 4.34
CA VAL A 14 8.81 -9.80 3.02
C VAL A 14 9.31 -8.43 2.56
N LEU A 15 10.57 -8.12 2.87
CA LEU A 15 11.34 -7.15 2.10
C LEU A 15 12.02 -7.89 0.94
N SER A 16 11.22 -8.58 0.14
CA SER A 16 11.70 -9.20 -1.09
C SER A 16 11.91 -8.11 -2.11
N ASP A 17 13.19 -7.77 -2.28
CA ASP A 17 13.76 -6.98 -3.37
C ASP A 17 13.17 -5.56 -3.56
N MET A 18 13.92 -4.57 -3.07
CA MET A 18 13.62 -3.14 -3.24
C MET A 18 13.86 -2.65 -4.68
N SER A 19 14.40 -3.48 -5.58
CA SER A 19 14.54 -3.15 -7.00
C SER A 19 13.18 -3.10 -7.71
N GLU A 20 13.11 -2.40 -8.84
CA GLU A 20 11.92 -2.39 -9.72
C GLU A 20 11.49 -3.80 -10.18
N LYS A 21 12.35 -4.82 -10.04
CA LYS A 21 12.07 -6.20 -10.45
C LYS A 21 11.36 -7.03 -9.37
N GLY A 22 11.36 -6.58 -8.12
CA GLY A 22 10.80 -7.33 -6.98
C GLY A 22 9.34 -7.07 -6.67
N PHE A 23 8.83 -5.88 -7.00
CA PHE A 23 7.46 -5.49 -6.67
C PHE A 23 6.48 -5.94 -7.74
N VAL A 24 5.65 -6.94 -7.41
CA VAL A 24 4.56 -7.41 -8.27
C VAL A 24 3.22 -7.06 -7.63
N MET A 25 2.47 -6.18 -8.30
CA MET A 25 1.09 -5.92 -7.93
C MET A 25 0.19 -7.07 -8.40
N ASP A 26 -0.55 -7.63 -7.46
CA ASP A 26 -1.57 -8.64 -7.63
C ASP A 26 -2.65 -8.16 -8.59
N ALA A 27 -3.04 -9.03 -9.53
CA ALA A 27 -3.97 -8.70 -10.60
C ALA A 27 -5.33 -8.22 -10.07
N ASP A 28 -5.81 -8.75 -8.94
CA ASP A 28 -7.10 -8.35 -8.37
C ASP A 28 -7.05 -6.90 -7.84
N VAL A 29 -5.90 -6.50 -7.27
CA VAL A 29 -5.68 -5.15 -6.76
C VAL A 29 -5.54 -4.17 -7.93
N LEU A 30 -4.76 -4.53 -8.95
CA LEU A 30 -4.60 -3.73 -10.17
C LEU A 30 -5.96 -3.50 -10.86
N ALA A 31 -6.71 -4.58 -11.11
CA ALA A 31 -8.00 -4.49 -11.79
C ALA A 31 -9.00 -3.62 -11.01
N ALA A 32 -9.05 -3.76 -9.68
CA ALA A 32 -9.95 -2.96 -8.86
C ALA A 32 -9.57 -1.47 -8.82
N LEU A 33 -8.27 -1.15 -8.78
CA LEU A 33 -7.81 0.24 -8.87
C LEU A 33 -8.11 0.84 -10.26
N GLN A 34 -7.83 0.12 -11.34
CA GLN A 34 -8.06 0.57 -12.71
C GLN A 34 -9.54 0.69 -13.09
N ALA A 35 -10.43 -0.07 -12.43
CA ALA A 35 -11.87 0.07 -12.60
C ALA A 35 -12.37 1.48 -12.26
N ASP A 36 -11.64 2.20 -11.40
CA ASP A 36 -11.86 3.61 -11.13
C ASP A 36 -10.74 4.48 -11.72
N LYS A 37 -11.02 5.06 -12.89
CA LYS A 37 -10.06 5.91 -13.61
C LYS A 37 -9.52 7.07 -12.78
N LYS A 38 -10.33 7.66 -11.89
CA LYS A 38 -9.92 8.79 -11.05
C LYS A 38 -9.02 8.32 -9.92
N ALA A 39 -9.38 7.22 -9.26
CA ALA A 39 -8.54 6.61 -8.25
C ALA A 39 -7.20 6.16 -8.81
N TRP A 40 -7.21 5.51 -9.98
CA TRP A 40 -5.98 5.08 -10.67
C TRP A 40 -5.07 6.25 -11.02
N HIS A 41 -5.63 7.32 -11.60
CA HIS A 41 -4.86 8.51 -11.97
C HIS A 41 -4.15 9.13 -10.76
N TYR A 42 -4.87 9.39 -9.67
CA TYR A 42 -4.25 9.95 -8.45
C TYR A 42 -3.33 8.97 -7.75
N PHE A 43 -3.63 7.68 -7.76
CA PHE A 43 -2.75 6.68 -7.19
C PHE A 43 -1.36 6.70 -7.84
N LEU A 44 -1.31 6.85 -9.17
CA LEU A 44 -0.07 6.96 -9.93
C LEU A 44 0.72 8.24 -9.64
N THR A 45 0.07 9.32 -9.17
CA THR A 45 0.78 10.56 -8.80
C THR A 45 1.35 10.53 -7.39
N PHE A 46 0.95 9.56 -6.57
CA PHE A 46 1.53 9.39 -5.24
C PHE A 46 2.98 8.92 -5.32
N PRO A 47 3.79 9.17 -4.29
CA PRO A 47 5.18 8.73 -4.30
C PRO A 47 5.32 7.21 -4.37
N VAL A 48 6.35 6.73 -5.07
CA VAL A 48 6.55 5.30 -5.36
C VAL A 48 6.56 4.44 -4.09
N LEU A 49 7.16 4.93 -2.99
CA LEU A 49 7.17 4.20 -1.72
C LEU A 49 5.77 4.06 -1.12
N TYR A 50 4.94 5.10 -1.20
CA TYR A 50 3.54 5.04 -0.76
C TYR A 50 2.78 3.97 -1.54
N GLN A 51 2.91 3.99 -2.87
CA GLN A 51 2.26 3.03 -3.75
C GLN A 51 2.62 1.60 -3.33
N ARG A 52 3.92 1.30 -3.20
CA ARG A 52 4.43 -0.03 -2.80
C ARG A 52 3.88 -0.47 -1.45
N ILE A 53 4.08 0.35 -0.40
CA ILE A 53 3.63 0.03 0.96
C ILE A 53 2.12 -0.25 0.99
N ARG A 54 1.31 0.58 0.32
CA ARG A 54 -0.15 0.42 0.36
C ARG A 54 -0.59 -0.86 -0.34
N ILE A 55 -0.04 -1.13 -1.52
CA ILE A 55 -0.34 -2.37 -2.25
C ILE A 55 0.06 -3.60 -1.43
N ASP A 56 1.26 -3.63 -0.85
CA ASP A 56 1.71 -4.76 -0.02
C ASP A 56 0.78 -4.99 1.18
N THR A 57 0.39 -3.92 1.86
CA THR A 57 -0.50 -4.01 3.03
C THR A 57 -1.91 -4.49 2.68
N VAL A 58 -2.37 -4.28 1.45
CA VAL A 58 -3.62 -4.82 0.92
C VAL A 58 -3.43 -6.30 0.57
N GLN A 59 -2.40 -6.62 -0.23
CA GLN A 59 -2.11 -7.96 -0.75
C GLN A 59 -1.84 -8.99 0.34
N ILE A 60 -1.13 -8.62 1.42
CA ILE A 60 -0.85 -9.54 2.54
C ILE A 60 -2.14 -10.05 3.22
N LYS A 61 -3.27 -9.35 3.04
CA LYS A 61 -4.57 -9.74 3.59
C LYS A 61 -5.43 -10.57 2.64
N LYS A 62 -4.92 -10.97 1.46
CA LYS A 62 -5.68 -11.75 0.45
C LYS A 62 -6.29 -13.05 1.01
N LYS A 63 -5.61 -13.72 1.95
CA LYS A 63 -6.14 -14.91 2.66
C LYS A 63 -7.33 -14.62 3.59
N ASN A 64 -7.63 -13.34 3.87
CA ASN A 64 -8.80 -12.89 4.63
C ASN A 64 -9.67 -11.97 3.75
N PRO A 65 -10.64 -12.53 3.00
CA PRO A 65 -11.40 -11.79 1.99
C PRO A 65 -12.13 -10.55 2.52
N LYS A 66 -12.66 -10.60 3.75
CA LYS A 66 -13.36 -9.45 4.36
C LYS A 66 -12.41 -8.27 4.59
N VAL A 67 -11.24 -8.54 5.19
CA VAL A 67 -10.24 -7.51 5.46
C VAL A 67 -9.58 -7.02 4.17
N PHE A 68 -9.31 -7.92 3.23
CA PHE A 68 -8.79 -7.58 1.91
C PHE A 68 -9.70 -6.58 1.18
N ARG A 69 -10.99 -6.91 1.04
CA ARG A 69 -11.99 -6.04 0.39
C ARG A 69 -12.10 -4.69 1.07
N PHE A 70 -12.17 -4.66 2.40
CA PHE A 70 -12.23 -3.42 3.15
C PHE A 70 -11.00 -2.53 2.92
N ARG A 71 -9.79 -3.09 2.95
CA ARG A 71 -8.54 -2.35 2.71
C ARG A 71 -8.43 -1.85 1.27
N LEU A 72 -8.81 -2.70 0.31
CA LEU A 72 -8.82 -2.35 -1.12
C LEU A 72 -9.80 -1.21 -1.40
N GLN A 73 -11.02 -1.30 -0.88
CA GLN A 73 -12.01 -0.23 -0.99
C GLN A 73 -11.50 1.08 -0.39
N LYS A 74 -10.91 1.02 0.81
CA LYS A 74 -10.33 2.20 1.45
C LYS A 74 -9.20 2.82 0.62
N LEU A 75 -8.36 1.99 -0.01
CA LEU A 75 -7.30 2.46 -0.90
C LEU A 75 -7.88 3.22 -2.10
N ILE A 76 -8.90 2.64 -2.75
CA ILE A 76 -9.58 3.24 -3.91
C ILE A 76 -10.25 4.56 -3.53
N GLU A 77 -10.99 4.61 -2.43
CA GLU A 77 -11.69 5.82 -1.96
C GLU A 77 -10.72 6.97 -1.64
N ASN A 78 -9.64 6.69 -0.92
CA ASN A 78 -8.64 7.72 -0.62
C ASN A 78 -7.89 8.18 -1.88
N SER A 79 -7.54 7.24 -2.77
CA SER A 79 -6.89 7.57 -4.04
C SER A 79 -7.81 8.41 -4.93
N ARG A 80 -9.10 8.09 -5.03
CA ARG A 80 -10.10 8.90 -5.74
C ARG A 80 -10.13 10.35 -5.26
N ASN A 81 -9.89 10.57 -3.97
CA ASN A 81 -9.86 11.89 -3.34
C ASN A 81 -8.48 12.55 -3.36
N GLY A 82 -7.45 11.91 -3.94
CA GLY A 82 -6.08 12.41 -3.94
C GLY A 82 -5.42 12.41 -2.55
N VAL A 83 -5.93 11.61 -1.61
CA VAL A 83 -5.46 11.57 -0.22
C VAL A 83 -4.55 10.38 0.00
N MET A 84 -3.33 10.67 0.47
CA MET A 84 -2.47 9.64 1.07
C MET A 84 -2.84 9.47 2.54
N TYR A 85 -2.94 8.23 3.01
CA TYR A 85 -3.33 7.94 4.40
C TYR A 85 -2.40 6.93 5.06
N GLY A 86 -2.40 6.92 6.39
CA GLY A 86 -1.61 6.03 7.25
C GLY A 86 -0.13 6.41 7.30
N GLU A 87 0.60 5.94 8.32
CA GLU A 87 2.02 6.21 8.48
C GLU A 87 2.83 5.51 7.37
N TRP A 88 3.21 6.25 6.32
CA TRP A 88 3.98 5.72 5.19
C TRP A 88 5.33 6.42 4.98
N ASN A 89 5.51 7.61 5.56
CA ASN A 89 6.68 8.46 5.39
C ASN A 89 7.47 8.71 6.68
N ASP A 90 7.26 7.90 7.73
CA ASP A 90 7.93 8.01 9.04
C ASP A 90 8.05 9.47 9.55
N ASN A 91 6.93 10.19 9.60
CA ASN A 91 6.86 11.61 9.98
C ASN A 91 7.73 12.55 9.12
N GLY A 92 7.92 12.25 7.84
CA GLY A 92 8.71 13.07 6.92
C GLY A 92 10.22 12.81 6.97
N ARG A 93 10.69 11.81 7.73
CA ARG A 93 12.10 11.39 7.73
C ARG A 93 12.54 10.73 6.42
N LEU A 94 11.58 10.21 5.66
CA LEU A 94 11.79 9.69 4.32
C LEU A 94 11.49 10.81 3.32
N SER A 95 12.37 11.81 3.29
CA SER A 95 12.37 12.85 2.26
C SER A 95 12.84 12.27 0.93
N TYR A 96 12.10 12.56 -0.14
CA TYR A 96 12.44 12.26 -1.53
C TYR A 96 13.52 13.21 -2.05
#